data_AF-A0AAN1QR01-F1
#
_entry.id   AF-A0AAN1QR01-F1
#
_cell.length_a   1.000
_cell.length_b   1.000
_cell.length_c   1.000
_cell.angle_alpha   90.00
_cell.angle_beta   90.00
_cell.angle_gamma   90.00
#
_symmetry.space_group_name_H-M   'P 1'
#
loop_
_entity.id
_entity.type
_entity.pdbx_description
1 polymer ?
#
loop_
_entity_poly.entity_id
_entity_poly.type
_entity_poly.pdbx_seq_one_letter_code
_entity_poly.pdbx_strand_id
1 'polypeptide(L)'
;MHYRQQSLIDPQDLGYRRFCRDHKLINQKIGTPATIDPTVVLAEEVELAVRHCLLLHFGSLSPHRILSYEQRNAWGYQRRYRELDAVVGDRRNPQFFVEIKSVTQQGRGLKTGQPQLQKSLAIAQERWRSLRGLLIEVAWDAESWTEDPDKSAATTLLNTLTVAPQADQELMVIHWSGQQLVTRMAELGAPLDPDILAWAESAYFSQNLAG
;
A
#
# COMPACT_ATOMS: atom_id res chain seq x y z
N MET A 1 20.29 4.90 -15.96
CA MET A 1 20.98 4.30 -14.79
C MET A 1 20.72 2.80 -14.92
N HIS A 2 21.73 1.92 -14.90
CA HIS A 2 21.50 0.48 -15.09
C HIS A 2 21.44 -0.22 -13.73
N TYR A 3 20.31 -0.85 -13.42
CA TYR A 3 20.18 -1.73 -12.26
C TYR A 3 20.54 -3.16 -12.66
N ARG A 4 21.05 -3.95 -11.71
CA ARG A 4 21.36 -5.37 -11.93
C ARG A 4 20.77 -6.24 -10.84
N GLN A 5 20.61 -7.53 -11.14
CA GLN A 5 20.20 -8.56 -10.18
C GLN A 5 18.94 -8.19 -9.38
N GLN A 6 17.93 -7.60 -10.05
CA GLN A 6 16.64 -7.27 -9.45
C GLN A 6 15.96 -8.55 -9.00
N SER A 7 15.46 -8.63 -7.78
CA SER A 7 14.71 -9.79 -7.29
C SER A 7 13.73 -9.37 -6.19
N LEU A 8 12.64 -10.13 -6.05
CA LEU A 8 11.77 -10.04 -4.89
C LEU A 8 12.21 -11.09 -3.88
N ILE A 9 12.53 -10.63 -2.67
CA ILE A 9 12.94 -11.47 -1.56
C ILE A 9 11.96 -11.35 -0.40
N ASP A 10 11.97 -12.35 0.46
CA ASP A 10 11.19 -12.37 1.70
C ASP A 10 11.78 -11.36 2.70
N PRO A 11 10.95 -10.64 3.49
CA PRO A 11 11.42 -9.80 4.61
C PRO A 11 12.33 -10.53 5.62
N GLN A 12 12.28 -11.86 5.67
CA GLN A 12 13.13 -12.70 6.51
C GLN A 12 14.50 -13.04 5.89
N ASP A 13 14.77 -12.61 4.65
CA ASP A 13 16.06 -12.82 4.01
C ASP A 13 17.23 -12.26 4.85
N LEU A 14 18.27 -13.08 5.06
CA LEU A 14 19.40 -12.75 5.93
C LEU A 14 20.14 -11.49 5.47
N GLY A 15 20.25 -11.26 4.16
CA GLY A 15 20.92 -10.10 3.58
C GLY A 15 20.13 -8.82 3.85
N TYR A 16 18.81 -8.88 3.69
CA TYR A 16 17.92 -7.76 4.02
C TYR A 16 17.88 -7.48 5.52
N ARG A 17 17.74 -8.51 6.38
CA ARG A 17 17.75 -8.33 7.84
C ARG A 17 19.06 -7.73 8.33
N ARG A 18 20.21 -8.16 7.77
CA ARG A 18 21.51 -7.55 8.04
C ARG A 18 21.54 -6.09 7.60
N PHE A 19 21.08 -5.78 6.40
CA PHE A 19 20.98 -4.40 5.91
C PHE A 19 20.16 -3.53 6.85
N CYS A 20 18.98 -3.98 7.28
CA CYS A 20 18.14 -3.25 8.22
C CYS A 20 18.86 -3.01 9.54
N ARG A 21 19.59 -4.01 10.07
CA ARG A 21 20.37 -3.85 11.31
C ARG A 21 21.42 -2.77 11.18
N ASP A 22 22.22 -2.86 10.12
CA ASP A 22 23.38 -2.02 9.92
C ASP A 22 22.96 -0.56 9.64
N HIS A 23 21.75 -0.35 9.10
CA HIS A 23 21.16 0.98 8.86
C HIS A 23 20.17 1.43 9.95
N LYS A 24 20.08 0.70 11.08
CA LYS A 24 19.15 0.99 12.19
C LYS A 24 17.68 1.08 11.77
N LEU A 25 17.28 0.32 10.75
CA LEU A 25 15.91 0.20 10.25
C LEU A 25 15.11 -0.90 10.98
N ILE A 26 15.72 -1.61 11.95
CA ILE A 26 15.13 -2.81 12.59
C ILE A 26 13.89 -2.55 13.47
N ASN A 27 13.53 -1.30 13.77
CA ASN A 27 12.40 -0.98 14.65
C ASN A 27 11.27 -0.18 13.97
N GLN A 28 11.11 -0.23 12.64
CA GLN A 28 9.99 0.49 12.00
C GLN A 28 8.83 -0.39 11.52
N LYS A 29 8.97 -1.71 11.35
CA LYS A 29 7.83 -2.58 10.95
C LYS A 29 7.85 -4.02 11.51
N ILE A 30 8.75 -4.39 12.45
CA ILE A 30 8.74 -5.72 13.07
C ILE A 30 9.08 -5.60 14.57
N GLY A 31 8.06 -5.67 15.43
CA GLY A 31 8.24 -5.92 16.87
C GLY A 31 8.53 -4.71 17.76
N THR A 32 8.24 -3.49 17.31
CA THR A 32 8.20 -2.32 18.20
C THR A 32 6.85 -2.36 18.92
N PRO A 33 6.79 -2.31 20.27
CA PRO A 33 5.51 -2.21 20.97
C PRO A 33 4.79 -0.97 20.45
N ALA A 34 3.48 -1.11 20.23
CA ALA A 34 2.58 -0.09 19.70
C ALA A 34 3.05 1.30 20.12
N THR A 35 3.42 2.11 19.12
CA THR A 35 3.62 3.53 19.37
C THR A 35 2.34 4.03 20.02
N ILE A 36 2.43 4.67 21.18
CA ILE A 36 1.26 5.16 21.95
C ILE A 36 0.51 6.25 21.14
N ASP A 37 1.06 6.66 20.00
CA ASP A 37 0.41 7.53 19.04
C ASP A 37 -0.72 6.77 18.32
N PRO A 38 -2.00 7.10 18.60
CA PRO A 38 -3.15 6.41 18.00
C PRO A 38 -3.16 6.53 16.47
N THR A 39 -2.50 7.55 15.90
CA THR A 39 -2.44 7.73 14.44
C THR A 39 -1.52 6.72 13.76
N VAL A 40 -0.48 6.23 14.46
CA VAL A 40 0.44 5.22 13.92
C VAL A 40 -0.19 3.84 14.01
N VAL A 41 -0.82 3.51 15.13
CA VAL A 41 -1.58 2.25 15.29
C VAL A 41 -2.68 2.16 14.24
N LEU A 42 -3.45 3.23 14.05
CA LEU A 42 -4.48 3.27 13.02
C LEU A 42 -3.90 3.10 11.61
N ALA A 43 -2.74 3.70 11.30
CA ALA A 43 -2.11 3.52 10.00
C ALA A 43 -1.71 2.06 9.71
N GLU A 44 -1.24 1.33 10.72
CA GLU A 44 -0.90 -0.09 10.59
C GLU A 44 -2.15 -0.94 10.37
N GLU A 45 -3.19 -0.73 11.18
CA GLU A 45 -4.46 -1.47 11.06
C GLU A 45 -5.13 -1.26 9.70
N VAL A 46 -5.01 -0.05 9.16
CA VAL A 46 -5.49 0.27 7.82
C VAL A 46 -4.69 -0.47 6.76
N GLU A 47 -3.36 -0.46 6.85
CA GLU A 47 -2.52 -1.20 5.91
C GLU A 47 -2.92 -2.68 5.90
N LEU A 48 -3.17 -3.26 7.08
CA LEU A 48 -3.65 -4.64 7.21
C LEU A 48 -5.02 -4.85 6.57
N ALA A 49 -5.99 -3.98 6.83
CA ALA A 49 -7.32 -4.06 6.24
C ALA A 49 -7.27 -3.95 4.70
N VAL A 50 -6.50 -3.01 4.15
CA VAL A 50 -6.30 -2.86 2.70
C VAL A 50 -5.63 -4.12 2.12
N ARG A 51 -4.60 -4.65 2.79
CA ARG A 51 -3.94 -5.90 2.36
C ARG A 51 -4.89 -7.09 2.39
N HIS A 52 -5.81 -7.14 3.35
CA HIS A 52 -6.84 -8.17 3.40
C HIS A 52 -7.81 -8.06 2.23
N CYS A 53 -8.29 -6.85 1.91
CA CYS A 53 -9.10 -6.58 0.71
C CYS A 53 -8.39 -7.03 -0.57
N LEU A 54 -7.10 -6.73 -0.72
CA LEU A 54 -6.30 -7.15 -1.87
C LEU A 54 -6.12 -8.67 -1.93
N LEU A 55 -5.86 -9.31 -0.79
CA LEU A 55 -5.73 -10.76 -0.69
C LEU A 55 -7.00 -11.47 -1.15
N LEU A 56 -8.17 -11.02 -0.68
CA LEU A 56 -9.45 -11.63 -1.06
C LEU A 56 -9.80 -11.36 -2.52
N HIS A 57 -9.46 -10.19 -3.06
CA HIS A 57 -9.74 -9.87 -4.44
C HIS A 57 -8.84 -10.62 -5.44
N PHE A 58 -7.54 -10.69 -5.18
CA PHE A 58 -6.55 -11.32 -6.06
C PHE A 58 -6.29 -12.81 -5.73
N GLY A 59 -6.90 -13.33 -4.66
CA GLY A 59 -6.73 -14.69 -4.15
C GLY A 59 -5.41 -14.95 -3.42
N SER A 60 -4.35 -14.18 -3.70
CA SER A 60 -3.06 -14.29 -3.01
C SER A 60 -2.24 -13.00 -3.10
N LEU A 61 -1.40 -12.76 -2.09
CA LEU A 61 -0.33 -11.77 -2.13
C LEU A 61 1.02 -12.48 -2.00
N SER A 62 2.04 -11.99 -2.71
CA SER A 62 3.39 -12.53 -2.58
C SER A 62 3.96 -12.26 -1.19
N PRO A 63 4.54 -13.26 -0.51
CA PRO A 63 5.31 -13.03 0.71
C PRO A 63 6.63 -12.30 0.42
N HIS A 64 7.10 -12.32 -0.84
CA HIS A 64 8.30 -11.64 -1.29
C HIS A 64 7.96 -10.20 -1.68
N ARG A 65 8.02 -9.29 -0.70
CA ARG A 65 7.69 -7.86 -0.87
C ARG A 65 8.89 -6.93 -0.77
N ILE A 66 10.10 -7.47 -0.66
CA ILE A 66 11.32 -6.67 -0.66
C ILE A 66 11.94 -6.68 -2.05
N LEU A 67 11.99 -5.53 -2.71
CA LEU A 67 12.73 -5.34 -3.95
C LEU A 67 14.23 -5.21 -3.64
N SER A 68 14.99 -6.24 -3.96
CA SER A 68 16.44 -6.28 -3.91
C SER A 68 17.03 -5.95 -5.28
N TYR A 69 18.04 -5.08 -5.34
CA TYR A 69 18.69 -4.70 -6.60
C TYR A 69 20.12 -4.22 -6.36
N GLU A 70 20.95 -4.28 -7.39
CA GLU A 70 22.29 -3.69 -7.39
C GLU A 70 22.29 -2.38 -8.16
N GLN A 71 22.86 -1.35 -7.54
CA GLN A 71 23.01 -0.03 -8.13
C GLN A 71 24.49 0.33 -8.20
N ARG A 72 24.94 0.82 -9.36
CA ARG A 72 26.31 1.28 -9.53
C ARG A 72 26.53 2.61 -8.79
N ASN A 73 27.60 2.69 -8.02
CA ASN A 73 28.14 3.90 -7.41
C ASN A 73 29.60 4.11 -7.85
N ALA A 74 30.30 5.10 -7.28
CA ALA A 74 31.70 5.40 -7.60
C ALA A 74 32.67 4.24 -7.33
N TRP A 75 32.32 3.31 -6.43
CA TRP A 75 33.17 2.24 -5.93
C TRP A 75 32.82 0.86 -6.50
N GLY A 76 31.71 0.73 -7.25
CA GLY A 76 31.26 -0.54 -7.82
C GLY A 76 29.74 -0.69 -7.78
N TYR A 77 29.27 -1.95 -7.77
CA TYR A 77 27.86 -2.26 -7.56
C TYR A 77 27.59 -2.45 -6.07
N GLN A 78 26.58 -1.75 -5.56
CA GLN A 78 26.13 -1.88 -4.18
C GLN A 78 24.70 -2.43 -4.16
N ARG A 79 24.50 -3.46 -3.33
CA ARG A 79 23.17 -4.01 -3.06
C ARG A 79 22.32 -2.99 -2.29
N ARG A 80 21.08 -2.81 -2.74
CA ARG A 80 20.06 -1.93 -2.18
C ARG A 80 18.75 -2.69 -2.04
N TYR A 81 17.90 -2.20 -1.16
CA TYR A 81 16.61 -2.80 -0.84
C TYR A 81 15.53 -1.72 -0.75
N ARG A 82 14.31 -2.05 -1.18
CA ARG A 82 13.10 -1.26 -0.97
C ARG A 82 12.00 -2.21 -0.50
N GLU A 83 11.38 -1.90 0.64
CA GLU A 83 10.19 -2.61 1.09
C GLU A 83 8.96 -2.03 0.41
N LEU A 84 8.04 -2.91 0.02
CA LEU A 84 6.73 -2.59 -0.55
C LEU A 84 5.67 -3.02 0.46
N ASP A 85 4.54 -2.31 0.54
CA ASP A 85 3.48 -2.66 1.47
C ASP A 85 2.78 -3.98 1.05
N ALA A 86 2.59 -4.18 -0.26
CA ALA A 86 2.20 -5.46 -0.82
C ALA A 86 2.69 -5.68 -2.26
N VAL A 87 2.68 -6.95 -2.67
CA VAL A 87 2.93 -7.37 -4.06
C VAL A 87 1.84 -8.33 -4.48
N VAL A 88 1.15 -8.03 -5.58
CA VAL A 88 0.17 -8.90 -6.22
C VAL A 88 0.86 -9.73 -7.30
N GLY A 89 0.53 -11.01 -7.39
CA GLY A 89 1.22 -12.00 -8.21
C GLY A 89 2.32 -12.72 -7.45
N ASP A 90 3.23 -13.39 -8.16
CA ASP A 90 4.32 -14.16 -7.56
C ASP A 90 5.70 -13.50 -7.78
N ARG A 91 6.75 -14.02 -7.12
CA ARG A 91 8.11 -13.45 -7.22
C ARG A 91 8.71 -13.45 -8.64
N ARG A 92 8.26 -14.35 -9.50
CA ARG A 92 8.73 -14.51 -10.89
C ARG A 92 7.91 -13.63 -11.83
N ASN A 93 6.62 -13.50 -11.58
CA ASN A 93 5.66 -12.75 -12.37
C ASN A 93 4.83 -11.80 -11.48
N PRO A 94 5.46 -10.76 -10.89
CA PRO A 94 4.72 -9.76 -10.13
C PRO A 94 3.84 -8.94 -11.09
N GLN A 95 2.59 -8.73 -10.71
CA GLN A 95 1.60 -8.00 -11.50
C GLN A 95 1.49 -6.55 -11.02
N PHE A 96 1.43 -6.37 -9.69
CA PHE A 96 1.36 -5.04 -9.07
C PHE A 96 2.33 -4.91 -7.90
N PHE A 97 3.03 -3.78 -7.86
CA PHE A 97 3.58 -3.25 -6.62
C PHE A 97 2.55 -2.33 -5.99
N VAL A 98 2.29 -2.54 -4.70
CA VAL A 98 1.28 -1.78 -3.97
C VAL A 98 1.94 -0.94 -2.90
N GLU A 99 1.58 0.34 -2.89
CA GLU A 99 1.91 1.29 -1.84
C GLU A 99 0.60 1.76 -1.18
N ILE A 100 0.55 1.73 0.14
CA ILE A 100 -0.65 2.05 0.92
C ILE A 100 -0.34 3.28 1.79
N LYS A 101 -1.21 4.28 1.72
CA LYS A 101 -1.10 5.51 2.51
C LYS A 101 -2.35 5.76 3.31
N SER A 102 -2.23 5.58 4.61
CA SER A 102 -3.19 6.06 5.59
C SER A 102 -2.94 7.55 5.85
N VAL A 103 -3.92 8.40 5.58
CA VAL A 103 -3.79 9.87 5.69
C VAL A 103 -5.02 10.51 6.29
N THR A 104 -4.84 11.64 6.97
CA THR A 104 -6.00 12.39 7.49
C THR A 104 -6.85 12.95 6.36
N GLN A 105 -6.25 13.52 5.32
CA GLN A 105 -6.97 14.13 4.20
C GLN A 105 -6.53 13.54 2.87
N GLN A 106 -7.48 13.41 1.94
CA GLN A 106 -7.23 12.95 0.57
C GLN A 106 -6.16 13.82 -0.13
N GLY A 107 -5.34 13.18 -0.96
CA GLY A 107 -4.26 13.79 -1.73
C GLY A 107 -2.95 14.01 -0.96
N ARG A 108 -2.94 13.87 0.37
CA ARG A 108 -1.70 13.98 1.16
C ARG A 108 -0.77 12.78 0.94
N GLY A 109 -1.34 11.60 0.76
CA GLY A 109 -0.64 10.35 0.53
C GLY A 109 -0.03 10.29 -0.87
N LEU A 110 -0.61 10.98 -1.84
CA LEU A 110 -0.04 11.12 -3.19
C LEU A 110 1.38 11.71 -3.17
N LYS A 111 1.59 12.78 -2.41
CA LYS A 111 2.87 13.52 -2.39
C LYS A 111 4.06 12.66 -1.95
N THR A 112 3.81 11.64 -1.15
CA THR A 112 4.86 10.75 -0.61
C THR A 112 4.82 9.37 -1.25
N GLY A 113 3.62 8.77 -1.40
CA GLY A 113 3.41 7.44 -1.93
C GLY A 113 3.72 7.32 -3.42
N GLN A 114 3.29 8.29 -4.24
CA GLN A 114 3.51 8.21 -5.70
C GLN A 114 5.01 8.23 -6.06
N PRO A 115 5.84 9.17 -5.57
CA PRO A 115 7.28 9.15 -5.85
C PRO A 115 7.97 7.89 -5.33
N GLN A 116 7.54 7.37 -4.16
CA GLN A 116 8.08 6.15 -3.58
C GLN A 116 7.83 4.93 -4.47
N LEU A 117 6.60 4.78 -4.95
CA LEU A 117 6.17 3.68 -5.81
C LEU A 117 6.77 3.79 -7.22
N GLN A 118 6.73 4.98 -7.84
CA GLN A 118 7.35 5.21 -9.16
C GLN A 118 8.84 4.85 -9.16
N LYS A 119 9.57 5.19 -8.09
CA LYS A 119 10.99 4.81 -7.97
C LYS A 119 11.17 3.29 -7.90
N SER A 120 10.30 2.58 -7.18
CA SER A 120 10.33 1.12 -7.11
C SER A 120 9.99 0.48 -8.46
N LEU A 121 9.00 1.01 -9.18
CA LEU A 121 8.61 0.54 -10.52
C LEU A 121 9.74 0.72 -11.53
N ALA A 122 10.34 1.91 -11.60
CA ALA A 122 11.43 2.21 -12.53
C ALA A 122 12.63 1.26 -12.36
N ILE A 123 12.89 0.78 -11.15
CA ILE A 123 13.93 -0.23 -10.88
C ILE A 123 13.48 -1.62 -11.34
N ALA A 124 12.25 -2.00 -10.99
CA ALA A 124 11.74 -3.35 -11.16
C ALA A 124 11.36 -3.66 -12.62
N GLN A 125 10.89 -2.68 -13.38
CA GLN A 125 10.46 -2.85 -14.77
C GLN A 125 11.60 -3.13 -15.75
N GLU A 126 12.87 -2.87 -15.37
CA GLU A 126 14.01 -3.37 -16.13
C GLU A 126 14.00 -4.90 -16.24
N ARG A 127 13.44 -5.59 -15.23
CA ARG A 127 13.27 -7.04 -15.19
C ARG A 127 11.85 -7.47 -15.55
N TRP A 128 10.83 -6.81 -15.00
CA TRP A 128 9.42 -7.15 -15.18
C TRP A 128 8.69 -6.06 -15.94
N ARG A 129 8.81 -6.05 -17.26
CA ARG A 129 8.31 -4.96 -18.12
C ARG A 129 6.81 -4.70 -18.02
N SER A 130 6.02 -5.72 -17.67
CA SER A 130 4.56 -5.63 -17.51
C SER A 130 4.12 -5.24 -16.09
N LEU A 131 5.06 -5.02 -15.16
CA LEU A 131 4.75 -4.67 -13.78
C LEU A 131 4.14 -3.26 -13.72
N ARG A 132 3.02 -3.14 -12.99
CA ARG A 132 2.33 -1.86 -12.75
C ARG A 132 2.34 -1.48 -11.28
N GLY A 133 2.05 -0.21 -11.00
CA GLY A 133 1.85 0.30 -9.65
C GLY A 133 0.39 0.42 -9.28
N LEU A 134 0.10 0.16 -8.00
CA LEU A 134 -1.15 0.49 -7.37
C LEU A 134 -0.87 1.32 -6.11
N LEU A 135 -1.23 2.60 -6.13
CA LEU A 135 -1.21 3.44 -4.93
C LEU A 135 -2.61 3.47 -4.34
N ILE A 136 -2.77 3.03 -3.10
CA ILE A 136 -4.04 3.10 -2.37
C ILE A 136 -3.89 4.11 -1.26
N GLU A 137 -4.59 5.22 -1.38
CA GLU A 137 -4.70 6.22 -0.33
C GLU A 137 -6.03 6.02 0.40
N VAL A 138 -5.98 5.92 1.73
CA VAL A 138 -7.16 5.87 2.58
C VAL A 138 -7.18 7.11 3.46
N ALA A 139 -8.19 7.95 3.27
CA ALA A 139 -8.42 9.19 3.99
C ALA A 139 -9.41 9.00 5.16
N TRP A 140 -9.04 9.45 6.36
CA TRP A 140 -9.85 9.30 7.58
C TRP A 140 -10.79 10.46 7.85
N ASP A 141 -10.38 11.68 7.50
CA ASP A 141 -11.15 12.90 7.71
C ASP A 141 -11.77 13.34 6.39
N ALA A 142 -13.08 13.10 6.30
CA ALA A 142 -13.89 13.33 5.12
C ALA A 142 -14.67 14.66 5.20
N GLU A 143 -14.25 15.63 6.03
CA GLU A 143 -14.93 16.94 6.15
C GLU A 143 -14.99 17.76 4.83
N SER A 144 -14.36 17.32 3.74
CA SER A 144 -14.44 17.99 2.44
C SER A 144 -14.70 17.03 1.28
N TRP A 145 -15.72 16.18 1.40
CA TRP A 145 -16.36 15.63 0.21
C TRP A 145 -17.26 16.71 -0.42
N THR A 146 -16.70 17.53 -1.32
CA THR A 146 -17.53 18.26 -2.27
C THR A 146 -18.13 17.26 -3.25
N GLU A 147 -19.36 16.86 -2.96
CA GLU A 147 -20.37 16.23 -3.83
C GLU A 147 -19.86 15.35 -4.98
N ASP A 148 -19.90 14.03 -4.77
CA ASP A 148 -20.50 13.14 -5.78
C ASP A 148 -21.23 11.98 -5.05
N PRO A 149 -22.57 11.91 -5.09
CA PRO A 149 -23.38 11.02 -4.26
C PRO A 149 -23.41 9.57 -4.74
N ASP A 150 -22.42 9.10 -5.52
CA ASP A 150 -22.39 7.71 -5.95
C ASP A 150 -21.79 6.81 -4.86
N LYS A 151 -22.61 6.57 -3.83
CA LYS A 151 -22.42 5.54 -2.78
C LYS A 151 -22.26 4.11 -3.35
N SER A 152 -22.28 3.95 -4.68
CA SER A 152 -21.95 2.76 -5.46
C SER A 152 -20.44 2.50 -5.62
N ALA A 153 -19.56 3.47 -5.33
CA ALA A 153 -18.13 3.38 -5.68
C ALA A 153 -17.28 2.39 -4.86
N ALA A 154 -17.73 1.94 -3.67
CA ALA A 154 -16.98 0.97 -2.86
C ALA A 154 -16.84 -0.39 -3.58
N THR A 155 -17.86 -0.78 -4.34
CA THR A 155 -17.89 -2.01 -5.13
C THR A 155 -17.19 -1.85 -6.48
N THR A 156 -17.14 -0.63 -7.03
CA THR A 156 -16.70 -0.39 -8.41
C THR A 156 -15.18 -0.49 -8.59
N LEU A 157 -14.37 -0.11 -7.59
CA LEU A 157 -12.94 0.17 -7.82
C LEU A 157 -12.00 -1.05 -7.87
N LEU A 158 -12.24 -2.09 -7.08
CA LEU A 158 -11.56 -3.40 -7.26
C LEU A 158 -12.11 -4.12 -8.52
N ASN A 159 -13.38 -3.90 -8.86
CA ASN A 159 -13.92 -4.34 -10.15
C ASN A 159 -13.33 -3.53 -11.33
N THR A 160 -12.80 -2.33 -11.11
CA THR A 160 -11.99 -1.62 -12.11
C THR A 160 -10.63 -2.28 -12.33
N LEU A 161 -10.12 -3.08 -11.39
CA LEU A 161 -8.89 -3.88 -11.58
C LEU A 161 -9.14 -5.15 -12.40
N THR A 162 -10.40 -5.63 -12.48
CA THR A 162 -10.80 -6.75 -13.38
C THR A 162 -11.08 -6.27 -14.79
N VAL A 163 -11.49 -5.01 -14.99
CA VAL A 163 -11.46 -4.38 -16.31
C VAL A 163 -10.00 -4.07 -16.61
N ALA A 164 -9.41 -4.81 -17.55
CA ALA A 164 -8.01 -4.63 -17.96
C ALA A 164 -7.69 -3.12 -18.05
N PRO A 165 -6.83 -2.58 -17.15
CA PRO A 165 -6.48 -1.18 -17.21
C PRO A 165 -5.92 -0.92 -18.59
N GLN A 166 -6.32 0.19 -19.22
CA GLN A 166 -5.78 0.61 -20.52
C GLN A 166 -4.26 0.39 -20.51
N ALA A 167 -3.75 -0.24 -21.56
CA ALA A 167 -2.39 -0.79 -21.62
C ALA A 167 -1.27 0.24 -21.35
N ASP A 168 -1.61 1.53 -21.26
CA ASP A 168 -0.70 2.66 -21.13
C ASP A 168 -0.57 3.20 -19.69
N GLN A 169 -1.40 2.76 -18.72
CA GLN A 169 -1.28 3.25 -17.34
C GLN A 169 -0.29 2.41 -16.51
N GLU A 170 0.89 3.01 -16.28
CA GLU A 170 1.96 2.43 -15.46
C GLU A 170 1.63 2.44 -13.95
N LEU A 171 0.84 3.43 -13.51
CA LEU A 171 0.46 3.65 -12.11
C LEU A 171 -1.05 3.94 -12.03
N MET A 172 -1.74 3.16 -11.21
CA MET A 172 -3.13 3.42 -10.84
C MET A 172 -3.19 3.97 -9.42
N VAL A 173 -4.08 4.93 -9.19
CA VAL A 173 -4.32 5.52 -7.87
C VAL A 173 -5.77 5.23 -7.46
N ILE A 174 -5.93 4.71 -6.25
CA ILE A 174 -7.22 4.47 -5.61
C ILE A 174 -7.31 5.37 -4.39
N HIS A 175 -8.42 6.10 -4.27
CA HIS A 175 -8.76 6.87 -3.08
C HIS A 175 -9.94 6.20 -2.37
N TRP A 176 -9.74 5.88 -1.10
CA TRP A 176 -10.80 5.38 -0.22
C TRP A 176 -11.00 6.34 0.94
N SER A 177 -12.24 6.49 1.40
CA SER A 177 -12.51 6.95 2.76
C SER A 177 -12.40 5.81 3.75
N GLY A 178 -12.19 6.11 5.03
CA GLY A 178 -12.27 5.12 6.11
C GLY A 178 -13.60 4.34 6.09
N GLN A 179 -14.72 5.03 5.79
CA GLN A 179 -16.03 4.38 5.67
C GLN A 179 -16.08 3.37 4.52
N GLN A 180 -15.52 3.69 3.35
CA GLN A 180 -15.47 2.76 2.22
C GLN A 180 -14.66 1.51 2.55
N LEU A 181 -13.54 1.68 3.27
CA LEU A 181 -12.73 0.55 3.74
C LEU A 181 -13.53 -0.34 4.71
N VAL A 182 -14.22 0.26 5.70
CA VAL A 182 -15.06 -0.47 6.66
C VAL A 182 -16.19 -1.23 5.97
N THR A 183 -16.95 -0.56 5.11
CA THR A 183 -18.02 -1.21 4.34
C THR A 183 -17.48 -2.38 3.54
N ARG A 184 -16.33 -2.21 2.88
CA ARG A 184 -15.74 -3.27 2.06
C ARG A 184 -15.29 -4.47 2.89
N MET A 185 -14.66 -4.23 4.03
CA MET A 185 -14.26 -5.31 4.96
C MET A 185 -15.48 -6.08 5.48
N ALA A 186 -16.58 -5.37 5.80
CA ALA A 186 -17.84 -5.99 6.21
C ALA A 186 -18.46 -6.86 5.09
N GLU A 187 -18.50 -6.37 3.85
CA GLU A 187 -18.95 -7.15 2.68
C GLU A 187 -18.12 -8.42 2.45
N LEU A 188 -16.82 -8.36 2.74
CA LEU A 188 -15.88 -9.46 2.60
C LEU A 188 -15.92 -10.43 3.79
N GLY A 189 -16.74 -10.16 4.81
CA GLY A 189 -16.80 -10.97 6.04
C GLY A 189 -15.50 -10.94 6.84
N ALA A 190 -14.66 -9.93 6.63
CA ALA A 190 -13.38 -9.79 7.30
C ALA A 190 -13.57 -9.21 8.71
N PRO A 191 -12.86 -9.71 9.72
CA PRO A 191 -12.88 -9.09 11.05
C PRO A 191 -12.36 -7.66 10.92
N LEU A 192 -13.11 -6.72 11.47
CA LEU A 192 -12.73 -5.33 11.58
C LEU A 192 -12.21 -5.07 12.99
N ASP A 193 -11.08 -4.39 13.07
CA ASP A 193 -10.57 -3.92 14.35
C ASP A 193 -11.59 -2.93 14.96
N PRO A 194 -11.95 -3.07 16.25
CA PRO A 194 -12.85 -2.13 16.93
C PRO A 194 -12.41 -0.67 16.84
N ASP A 195 -11.10 -0.40 16.79
CA ASP A 195 -10.56 0.95 16.65
C ASP A 195 -10.83 1.52 15.26
N ILE A 196 -10.76 0.71 14.20
CA ILE A 196 -11.16 1.10 12.84
C ILE A 196 -12.67 1.41 12.80
N LEU A 197 -13.48 0.55 13.43
CA LEU A 197 -14.95 0.71 13.47
C LEU A 197 -15.37 1.98 14.21
N ALA A 198 -14.88 2.16 15.44
CA ALA A 198 -15.20 3.32 16.27
C ALA A 198 -14.83 4.64 15.59
N TRP A 199 -13.74 4.65 14.81
CA TRP A 199 -13.30 5.83 14.07
C TRP A 199 -14.11 6.12 12.82
N ALA A 200 -14.43 5.09 12.02
CA ALA A 200 -15.30 5.27 10.86
C ALA A 200 -16.67 5.82 11.28
N GLU A 201 -17.19 5.33 12.42
CA GLU A 201 -18.43 5.82 13.02
C GLU A 201 -18.29 7.26 13.55
N SER A 202 -17.18 7.61 14.21
CA SER A 202 -17.00 8.98 14.75
C SER A 202 -16.95 10.05 13.66
N ALA A 203 -16.32 9.74 12.52
CA ALA A 203 -16.27 10.63 11.36
C ALA A 203 -17.65 10.83 10.69
N TYR A 204 -18.55 9.85 10.83
CA TYR A 204 -19.93 9.93 10.32
C TYR A 204 -20.83 10.82 11.20
N PHE A 205 -20.61 10.83 12.52
CA PHE A 205 -21.41 11.62 13.45
C PHE A 205 -21.07 13.12 13.42
N SER A 206 -19.80 13.49 13.24
CA SER A 206 -19.41 14.91 13.08
C SER A 206 -20.00 15.56 11.81
N GLN A 207 -20.19 14.78 10.74
CA GLN A 207 -20.83 15.27 9.50
C GLN A 207 -22.35 15.48 9.63
N ASN A 208 -23.03 14.70 10.47
CA ASN A 208 -24.50 14.76 10.61
C ASN A 208 -24.99 15.71 11.72
N LEU A 209 -24.08 16.28 12.53
CA LEU A 209 -24.42 17.25 13.58
C LEU A 209 -24.10 18.71 13.19
N ALA A 210 -23.48 18.94 12.03
CA ALA A 210 -23.16 20.27 11.50
C ALA A 210 -24.18 20.77 10.44
N GLY A 211 -25.27 20.02 10.22
CA GLY A 211 -26.37 20.36 9.30
C GLY A 211 -27.64 20.79 10.03
#